data_AF-A0A0A7EI40-F1
#
_entry.id   AF-A0A0A7EI40-F1
#
_cell.length_a   1.000
_cell.length_b   1.000
_cell.length_c   1.000
_cell.angle_alpha   90.00
_cell.angle_beta   90.00
_cell.angle_gamma   90.00
#
_symmetry.space_group_name_H-M   'P 1'
#
loop_
_entity.id
_entity.type
_entity.pdbx_description
1 polymer ?
#
loop_
_entity_poly.entity_id
_entity_poly.type
_entity_poly.pdbx_seq_one_letter_code
_entity_poly.pdbx_strand_id
1 'polypeptide(L)'
;MKKLGLVTCILAAIAGCNSESNNTTSKPTVSTGQAGKIDEMFFQQIKRAGEHDTPWQGYQFDKVGMYLIHAEDKQVKNAYIVNAKEPIPDAVALDKSYGITVQQFNEMSVAAHDKLLAGNGLFDFYYKIKNNSYYLQKYDENAVNIKDKLTTPSIALAYHEAFHNYQQTAFKQPEGYQQLDFNSFDKYPLDEQMLTLKVMMLSLFSDLPNKTLTSEQTLTLIKQYSVLVGEMLRIDSSRTGDEKTGWIYKHALGQELYEGSALLVDTLMSRDVIASHKNKPFSLFNPLKLDQAQHGVTQISSKQEKEQFFAFNMFYDSGASIIWLLLNYGIDPKQLENGRYPYSIAKEIANLSELDRYYLLRDLKQTTLWQHAEQSAKRYSAFN
;
A
#
# COMPACT_ATOMS: atom_id res chain seq x y z
N MET A 1 -13.70 15.42 20.97
CA MET A 1 -13.66 14.42 19.87
C MET A 1 -12.38 14.62 19.08
N LYS A 2 -11.37 13.79 19.33
CA LYS A 2 -10.11 13.80 18.59
C LYS A 2 -10.35 13.04 17.28
N LYS A 3 -10.18 13.70 16.13
CA LYS A 3 -10.22 13.06 14.82
C LYS A 3 -8.97 12.17 14.72
N LEU A 4 -9.13 10.85 14.81
CA LEU A 4 -8.07 9.91 14.44
C LEU A 4 -7.98 9.92 12.91
N GLY A 5 -6.88 10.45 12.38
CA GLY A 5 -6.58 10.43 10.97
C GLY A 5 -6.13 9.03 10.56
N LEU A 6 -7.09 8.21 10.13
CA LEU A 6 -6.81 7.03 9.32
C LEU A 6 -6.83 7.50 7.87
N VAL A 7 -5.66 7.88 7.35
CA VAL A 7 -5.50 8.13 5.91
C VAL A 7 -5.01 6.82 5.31
N THR A 8 -5.95 5.92 5.02
CA THR A 8 -5.85 5.09 3.82
C THR A 8 -5.66 6.07 2.67
N CYS A 9 -4.72 5.87 1.74
CA CYS A 9 -4.41 6.80 0.65
C CYS A 9 -5.67 7.32 -0.08
N ILE A 10 -6.26 8.38 0.46
CA ILE A 10 -7.28 9.18 -0.18
C ILE A 10 -6.47 10.06 -1.11
N LEU A 11 -6.31 9.60 -2.36
CA LEU A 11 -6.04 10.51 -3.45
C LEU A 11 -7.28 11.41 -3.55
N ALA A 12 -7.23 12.52 -2.82
CA ALA A 12 -8.23 13.54 -2.84
C ALA A 12 -8.29 14.10 -4.26
N ALA A 13 -9.32 13.70 -5.03
CA ALA A 13 -9.73 14.43 -6.20
C ALA A 13 -10.25 15.80 -5.73
N ILE A 14 -9.38 16.81 -5.70
CA ILE A 14 -9.80 18.18 -5.46
C ILE A 14 -9.87 18.87 -6.83
N ALA A 15 -11.11 19.16 -7.24
CA ALA A 15 -11.39 20.14 -8.26
C ALA A 15 -10.69 21.44 -7.88
N GLY A 16 -9.78 21.91 -8.74
CA GLY A 16 -9.01 23.12 -8.52
C GLY A 16 -9.92 24.33 -8.33
N CYS A 17 -9.86 24.91 -7.13
CA CYS A 17 -10.22 26.29 -6.90
C CYS A 17 -8.93 27.06 -6.65
N ASN A 18 -8.51 27.85 -7.65
CA ASN A 18 -7.50 28.88 -7.51
C ASN A 18 -7.92 29.84 -6.38
N SER A 19 -7.22 29.78 -5.25
CA SER A 19 -7.09 30.92 -4.36
C SER A 19 -5.62 31.11 -4.03
N GLU A 20 -5.04 32.17 -4.58
CA GLU A 20 -3.72 32.65 -4.20
C GLU A 20 -3.75 33.09 -2.74
N SER A 21 -3.33 32.22 -1.82
CA SER A 21 -3.00 32.62 -0.45
C SER A 21 -1.49 32.82 -0.36
N ASN A 22 -1.06 34.08 -0.31
CA ASN A 22 0.32 34.46 -0.01
C ASN A 22 0.68 34.10 1.45
N ASN A 23 1.03 32.84 1.71
CA ASN A 23 1.75 32.46 2.91
C ASN A 23 3.24 32.55 2.60
N THR A 24 3.87 33.66 3.00
CA THR A 24 5.32 33.82 2.94
C THR A 24 5.97 33.04 4.08
N THR A 25 6.03 31.71 3.93
CA THR A 25 6.86 30.86 4.80
C THR A 25 8.32 31.12 4.44
N SER A 26 9.07 31.74 5.34
CA SER A 26 10.51 31.92 5.16
C SER A 26 11.22 30.57 5.21
N LYS A 27 12.25 30.38 4.38
CA LYS A 27 13.09 29.17 4.43
C LYS A 27 13.74 29.07 5.82
N PRO A 28 13.76 27.89 6.46
CA PRO A 28 14.44 27.74 7.74
C PRO A 28 15.94 27.99 7.59
N THR A 29 16.52 28.69 8.56
CA THR A 29 17.97 28.88 8.63
C THR A 29 18.67 27.54 8.79
N VAL A 30 19.77 27.32 8.08
CA VAL A 30 20.62 26.15 8.32
C VAL A 30 21.35 26.35 9.65
N SER A 31 21.03 25.52 10.66
CA SER A 31 21.64 25.60 11.99
C SER A 31 22.66 24.48 12.18
N THR A 32 23.92 24.83 12.44
CA THR A 32 24.97 24.05 13.11
C THR A 32 24.81 22.52 13.08
N GLY A 33 24.82 21.86 11.90
CA GLY A 33 25.03 20.41 11.75
C GLY A 33 24.14 19.45 12.58
N GLN A 34 23.09 19.92 13.25
CA GLN A 34 22.35 19.15 14.26
C GLN A 34 20.90 18.95 13.81
N ALA A 35 20.43 17.70 13.92
CA ALA A 35 19.06 17.33 13.64
C ALA A 35 18.23 17.36 14.93
N GLY A 36 16.95 17.73 14.82
CA GLY A 36 16.01 17.67 15.93
C GLY A 36 15.70 16.22 16.32
N LYS A 37 15.19 16.01 17.53
CA LYS A 37 14.90 14.66 18.07
C LYS A 37 13.96 13.84 17.15
N ILE A 38 12.97 14.48 16.54
CA ILE A 38 12.03 13.84 15.61
C ILE A 38 12.76 13.44 14.32
N ASP A 39 13.60 14.32 13.78
CA ASP A 39 14.40 14.05 12.59
C ASP A 39 15.36 12.86 12.83
N GLU A 40 16.05 12.85 13.98
CA GLU A 40 16.93 11.73 14.36
C GLU A 40 16.17 10.41 14.45
N MET A 41 14.97 10.42 15.00
CA MET A 41 14.12 9.24 15.10
C MET A 41 13.74 8.75 13.71
N PHE A 42 13.39 9.65 12.79
CA PHE A 42 13.05 9.27 11.43
C PHE A 42 14.26 8.71 10.67
N PHE A 43 15.45 9.29 10.83
CA PHE A 43 16.69 8.75 10.23
C PHE A 43 17.02 7.34 10.75
N GLN A 44 16.79 7.09 12.04
CA GLN A 44 16.94 5.74 12.61
C GLN A 44 15.92 4.76 12.05
N GLN A 45 14.67 5.19 11.82
CA GLN A 45 13.65 4.38 11.17
C GLN A 45 14.06 4.03 9.73
N ILE A 46 14.57 5.02 8.96
CA ILE A 46 15.08 4.81 7.60
C ILE A 46 16.25 3.82 7.59
N LYS A 47 17.21 4.00 8.51
CA LYS A 47 18.36 3.09 8.63
C LYS A 47 17.92 1.65 8.91
N ARG A 48 17.05 1.45 9.91
CA ARG A 48 16.53 0.11 10.27
C ARG A 48 15.72 -0.52 9.15
N ALA A 49 14.88 0.27 8.48
CA ALA A 49 14.17 -0.16 7.28
C ALA A 49 15.17 -0.62 6.19
N GLY A 50 16.26 0.12 6.03
CA GLY A 50 17.35 -0.23 5.13
C GLY A 50 18.07 -1.55 5.42
N GLU A 51 18.04 -2.00 6.68
CA GLU A 51 18.64 -3.26 7.15
C GLU A 51 17.68 -4.46 7.04
N HIS A 52 16.41 -4.23 6.65
CA HIS A 52 15.41 -5.29 6.56
C HIS A 52 15.63 -6.17 5.31
N ASP A 53 15.64 -7.49 5.51
CA ASP A 53 15.73 -8.45 4.43
C ASP A 53 14.41 -8.54 3.66
N THR A 54 14.46 -8.15 2.39
CA THR A 54 13.33 -8.22 1.47
C THR A 54 13.46 -9.44 0.56
N PRO A 55 12.35 -10.11 0.19
CA PRO A 55 12.41 -11.24 -0.75
C PRO A 55 12.84 -10.78 -2.17
N TRP A 56 12.70 -9.50 -2.52
CA TRP A 56 13.07 -8.98 -3.83
C TRP A 56 14.56 -8.65 -3.91
N GLN A 57 15.31 -9.54 -4.57
CA GLN A 57 16.74 -9.39 -4.81
C GLN A 57 17.01 -8.17 -5.70
N GLY A 58 17.64 -7.15 -5.11
CA GLY A 58 18.00 -5.90 -5.78
C GLY A 58 17.23 -4.68 -5.26
N TYR A 59 16.16 -4.88 -4.49
CA TYR A 59 15.53 -3.77 -3.78
C TYR A 59 16.37 -3.36 -2.56
N GLN A 60 16.89 -2.14 -2.57
CA GLN A 60 17.74 -1.59 -1.51
C GLN A 60 17.18 -0.25 -1.03
N PHE A 61 16.30 -0.31 -0.02
CA PHE A 61 15.64 0.88 0.52
C PHE A 61 16.65 1.91 1.08
N ASP A 62 17.72 1.43 1.72
CA ASP A 62 18.79 2.26 2.29
C ASP A 62 19.60 3.03 1.23
N LYS A 63 19.44 2.74 -0.06
CA LYS A 63 20.10 3.46 -1.18
C LYS A 63 19.19 4.44 -1.89
N VAL A 64 17.91 4.49 -1.52
CA VAL A 64 16.96 5.42 -2.13
C VAL A 64 17.35 6.84 -1.77
N GLY A 65 17.55 7.68 -2.79
CA GLY A 65 17.78 9.11 -2.62
C GLY A 65 16.46 9.80 -2.26
N MET A 66 16.42 10.44 -1.09
CA MET A 66 15.21 11.10 -0.58
C MET A 66 15.44 12.56 -0.28
N TYR A 67 14.41 13.38 -0.50
CA TYR A 67 14.32 14.74 0.02
C TYR A 67 13.16 14.80 1.02
N LEU A 68 13.49 14.96 2.29
CA LEU A 68 12.53 14.86 3.39
C LEU A 68 12.24 16.24 3.95
N ILE A 69 10.96 16.59 4.04
CA ILE A 69 10.48 17.88 4.55
C ILE A 69 9.83 17.67 5.91
N HIS A 70 10.48 18.12 6.98
CA HIS A 70 9.85 18.21 8.27
C HIS A 70 8.97 19.46 8.28
N ALA A 71 7.65 19.28 8.39
CA ALA A 71 6.71 20.39 8.48
C ALA A 71 5.66 20.16 9.57
N GLU A 72 5.43 21.20 10.36
CA GLU A 72 4.42 21.23 11.43
C GLU A 72 3.49 22.42 11.19
N ASP A 73 2.18 22.22 11.35
CA ASP A 73 1.17 23.27 11.12
C ASP A 73 1.31 23.98 9.76
N LYS A 74 1.63 23.20 8.71
CA LYS A 74 1.92 23.68 7.34
C LYS A 74 3.15 24.60 7.23
N GLN A 75 4.00 24.67 8.25
CA GLN A 75 5.23 25.43 8.23
C GLN A 75 6.42 24.49 8.19
N VAL A 76 7.31 24.71 7.23
CA VAL A 76 8.55 23.94 7.12
C VAL A 76 9.46 24.27 8.32
N LYS A 77 9.94 23.23 9.00
CA LYS A 77 10.88 23.33 10.12
C LYS A 77 12.31 23.10 9.66
N ASN A 78 12.52 22.02 8.91
CA ASN A 78 13.81 21.63 8.34
C ASN A 78 13.58 20.77 7.10
N ALA A 79 14.60 20.65 6.27
CA ALA A 79 14.63 19.66 5.20
C ALA A 79 15.99 18.97 5.12
N TYR A 80 15.95 17.72 4.71
CA TYR A 80 17.10 16.83 4.70
C TYR A 80 17.17 16.05 3.39
N ILE A 81 18.37 15.91 2.86
CA ILE A 81 18.66 14.99 1.77
C ILE A 81 19.29 13.74 2.37
N VAL A 82 18.69 12.59 2.05
CA VAL A 82 19.20 11.27 2.39
C VAL A 82 19.74 10.63 1.12
N ASN A 83 20.94 10.04 1.21
CA ASN A 83 21.64 9.38 0.09
C ASN A 83 21.73 10.27 -1.16
N ALA A 84 22.36 11.44 -1.02
CA ALA A 84 22.62 12.33 -2.13
C ALA A 84 23.35 11.59 -3.26
N LYS A 85 22.86 11.72 -4.49
CA LYS A 85 23.42 11.07 -5.69
C LYS A 85 24.64 11.81 -6.25
N GLU A 86 24.81 13.05 -5.83
CA GLU A 86 25.94 13.92 -6.15
C GLU A 86 26.12 14.95 -5.02
N PRO A 87 27.29 15.61 -4.89
CA PRO A 87 27.45 16.72 -3.94
C PRO A 87 26.46 17.86 -4.22
N ILE A 88 25.79 18.39 -3.20
CA ILE A 88 24.79 19.46 -3.34
C ILE A 88 25.32 20.73 -2.66
N PRO A 89 25.47 21.86 -3.39
CA PRO A 89 25.83 23.13 -2.80
C PRO A 89 24.89 23.48 -1.65
N ASP A 90 25.44 24.07 -0.59
CA ASP A 90 24.70 24.51 0.59
C ASP A 90 24.03 23.39 1.41
N ALA A 91 24.20 22.12 1.02
CA ALA A 91 23.84 20.99 1.85
C ALA A 91 24.92 20.77 2.92
N VAL A 92 24.53 20.79 4.19
CA VAL A 92 25.44 20.67 5.33
C VAL A 92 25.32 19.27 5.94
N ALA A 93 26.44 18.56 6.03
CA ALA A 93 26.47 17.26 6.70
C ALA A 93 26.11 17.41 8.19
N LEU A 94 25.41 16.41 8.72
CA LEU A 94 25.11 16.37 10.15
C LEU A 94 26.33 15.88 10.95
N ASP A 95 26.50 16.41 12.16
CA ASP A 95 27.62 16.08 13.07
C ASP A 95 27.61 14.60 13.48
N LYS A 96 26.41 14.02 13.57
CA LYS A 96 26.18 12.64 13.98
C LYS A 96 26.03 11.74 12.75
N SER A 97 26.71 10.61 12.78
CA SER A 97 26.45 9.53 11.82
C SER A 97 25.20 8.75 12.22
N TYR A 98 24.28 8.58 11.28
CA TYR A 98 23.07 7.77 11.44
C TYR A 98 23.16 6.41 10.73
N GLY A 99 24.35 6.05 10.21
CA GLY A 99 24.54 4.84 9.38
C GLY A 99 23.97 4.96 7.95
N ILE A 100 23.40 6.12 7.62
CA ILE A 100 22.98 6.56 6.29
C ILE A 100 23.53 7.97 6.05
N THR A 101 23.69 8.37 4.79
CA THR A 101 24.18 9.71 4.47
C THR A 101 23.03 10.69 4.58
N VAL A 102 23.12 11.66 5.50
CA VAL A 102 22.10 12.69 5.69
C VAL A 102 22.76 14.08 5.71
N GLN A 103 22.19 15.00 4.94
CA GLN A 103 22.62 16.39 4.87
C GLN A 103 21.40 17.30 5.07
N GLN A 104 21.52 18.34 5.89
CA GLN A 104 20.50 19.39 5.96
C GLN A 104 20.55 20.23 4.69
N PHE A 105 19.39 20.44 4.06
CA PHE A 105 19.26 21.21 2.82
C PHE A 105 17.92 21.94 2.77
N ASN A 106 17.91 23.19 3.27
CA ASN A 106 16.70 24.00 3.40
C ASN A 106 16.40 24.89 2.17
N GLU A 107 17.32 25.00 1.20
CA GLU A 107 17.21 25.99 0.12
C GLU A 107 15.92 25.84 -0.70
N MET A 108 15.51 24.59 -0.97
CA MET A 108 14.33 24.28 -1.79
C MET A 108 13.12 23.84 -0.98
N SER A 109 13.18 23.91 0.36
CA SER A 109 12.25 23.19 1.22
C SER A 109 10.82 23.74 1.15
N VAL A 110 10.67 25.07 1.02
CA VAL A 110 9.37 25.74 0.89
C VAL A 110 8.74 25.39 -0.46
N ALA A 111 9.48 25.51 -1.55
CA ALA A 111 8.99 25.16 -2.89
C ALA A 111 8.62 23.67 -3.01
N ALA A 112 9.39 22.78 -2.38
CA ALA A 112 9.08 21.35 -2.31
C ALA A 112 7.79 21.10 -1.52
N HIS A 113 7.63 21.75 -0.36
CA HIS A 113 6.43 21.65 0.45
C HIS A 113 5.18 22.16 -0.27
N ASP A 114 5.27 23.32 -0.95
CA ASP A 114 4.16 23.89 -1.72
C ASP A 114 3.74 22.96 -2.87
N LYS A 115 4.73 22.35 -3.54
CA LYS A 115 4.47 21.34 -4.56
C LYS A 115 3.73 20.13 -3.99
N LEU A 116 4.09 19.65 -2.79
CA LEU A 116 3.35 18.58 -2.14
C LEU A 116 1.91 19.02 -1.85
N LEU A 117 1.71 20.21 -1.29
CA LEU A 117 0.37 20.74 -0.97
C LEU A 117 -0.52 20.92 -2.20
N ALA A 118 0.05 21.24 -3.36
CA ALA A 118 -0.66 21.32 -4.63
C ALA A 118 -1.02 19.93 -5.21
N GLY A 119 -0.36 18.86 -4.76
CA GLY A 119 -0.61 17.49 -5.13
C GLY A 119 -1.36 16.71 -4.05
N ASN A 120 -0.84 15.54 -3.69
CA ASN A 120 -1.43 14.65 -2.67
C ASN A 120 -1.13 15.10 -1.22
N GLY A 121 -0.29 16.12 -1.01
CA GLY A 121 0.07 16.67 0.29
C GLY A 121 1.14 15.90 1.07
N LEU A 122 1.61 14.76 0.55
CA LEU A 122 2.43 13.80 1.28
C LEU A 122 3.77 13.49 0.57
N PHE A 123 3.76 13.16 -0.73
CA PHE A 123 4.96 12.73 -1.44
C PHE A 123 4.98 13.04 -2.95
N ASP A 124 6.16 12.96 -3.57
CA ASP A 124 6.41 12.99 -5.01
C ASP A 124 7.57 12.05 -5.37
N PHE A 125 7.41 11.20 -6.39
CA PHE A 125 8.41 10.21 -6.80
C PHE A 125 9.68 10.81 -7.43
N TYR A 126 9.56 11.95 -8.12
CA TYR A 126 10.57 12.45 -9.06
C TYR A 126 10.88 13.92 -8.84
N TYR A 127 11.00 14.35 -7.59
CA TYR A 127 11.41 15.71 -7.29
C TYR A 127 12.85 15.95 -7.75
N LYS A 128 13.05 16.96 -8.60
CA LYS A 128 14.34 17.25 -9.21
C LYS A 128 15.16 18.15 -8.30
N ILE A 129 16.34 17.68 -7.94
CA ILE A 129 17.41 18.49 -7.34
C ILE A 129 18.63 18.30 -8.24
N LYS A 130 19.05 19.39 -8.89
CA LYS A 130 20.01 19.35 -10.01
C LYS A 130 19.53 18.38 -11.11
N ASN A 131 20.40 17.46 -11.54
CA ASN A 131 20.13 16.50 -12.62
C ASN A 131 19.52 15.18 -12.11
N ASN A 132 19.27 15.08 -10.81
CA ASN A 132 18.86 13.85 -10.15
C ASN A 132 17.41 13.92 -9.65
N SER A 133 16.68 12.80 -9.79
CA SER A 133 15.37 12.62 -9.15
C SER A 133 15.54 12.06 -7.74
N TYR A 134 14.82 12.65 -6.79
CA TYR A 134 14.72 12.22 -5.40
C TYR A 134 13.26 11.94 -5.05
N TYR A 135 13.03 10.93 -4.22
CA TYR A 135 11.74 10.73 -3.57
C TYR A 135 11.52 11.85 -2.55
N LEU A 136 10.53 12.70 -2.78
CA LEU A 136 10.16 13.78 -1.89
C LEU A 136 9.05 13.33 -0.96
N GLN A 137 9.19 13.57 0.34
CA GLN A 137 8.13 13.29 1.31
C GLN A 137 8.08 14.34 2.43
N LYS A 138 6.87 14.69 2.87
CA LYS A 138 6.63 15.44 4.10
C LYS A 138 6.45 14.50 5.30
N TYR A 139 7.00 14.86 6.45
CA TYR A 139 6.72 14.20 7.73
C TYR A 139 6.50 15.21 8.85
N ASP A 140 5.80 14.76 9.89
CA ASP A 140 5.52 15.47 11.14
C ASP A 140 5.78 14.54 12.34
N GLU A 141 5.72 15.10 13.55
CA GLU A 141 5.96 14.38 14.80
C GLU A 141 5.00 13.20 14.98
N ASN A 142 3.72 13.36 14.64
CA ASN A 142 2.72 12.30 14.83
C ASN A 142 2.95 11.12 13.88
N ALA A 143 3.47 11.38 12.68
CA ALA A 143 3.78 10.38 11.68
C ALA A 143 5.18 9.74 11.87
N VAL A 144 6.00 10.23 12.80
CA VAL A 144 7.27 9.60 13.18
C VAL A 144 7.17 8.89 14.53
N ASN A 145 6.53 9.52 15.52
CA ASN A 145 6.37 9.01 16.89
C ASN A 145 5.12 8.11 16.99
N ILE A 146 5.18 6.96 16.32
CA ILE A 146 4.03 6.06 16.18
C ILE A 146 3.72 5.32 17.48
N LYS A 147 2.52 5.57 18.01
CA LYS A 147 2.01 4.92 19.23
C LYS A 147 0.90 3.91 18.95
N ASP A 148 0.21 4.03 17.82
CA ASP A 148 -0.94 3.21 17.43
C ASP A 148 -0.69 2.61 16.04
N LYS A 149 -1.17 1.38 15.82
CA LYS A 149 -1.13 0.67 14.54
C LYS A 149 -1.98 1.33 13.45
N LEU A 150 -2.92 2.19 13.84
CA LEU A 150 -3.84 2.88 12.94
C LEU A 150 -3.25 4.17 12.36
N THR A 151 -2.19 4.69 12.97
CA THR A 151 -1.49 5.86 12.43
C THR A 151 -0.63 5.40 11.28
N THR A 152 -0.88 5.91 10.07
CA THR A 152 0.00 5.69 8.91
C THR A 152 1.35 6.34 9.15
N PRO A 153 2.43 5.56 9.34
CA PRO A 153 3.75 6.12 9.60
C PRO A 153 4.36 6.77 8.36
N SER A 154 5.11 7.85 8.55
CA SER A 154 5.93 8.45 7.49
C SER A 154 6.94 7.44 6.93
N ILE A 155 7.59 6.65 7.78
CA ILE A 155 8.48 5.59 7.30
C ILE A 155 7.73 4.54 6.47
N ALA A 156 6.45 4.31 6.79
CA ALA A 156 5.67 3.33 6.07
C ALA A 156 5.35 3.74 4.64
N LEU A 157 4.94 4.99 4.49
CA LEU A 157 4.77 5.58 3.18
C LEU A 157 6.10 5.57 2.40
N ALA A 158 7.21 5.91 3.04
CA ALA A 158 8.51 6.01 2.37
C ALA A 158 8.93 4.71 1.68
N TYR A 159 8.91 3.56 2.38
CA TYR A 159 9.29 2.29 1.75
C TYR A 159 8.21 1.72 0.83
N HIS A 160 6.93 2.10 0.98
CA HIS A 160 5.84 1.69 0.07
C HIS A 160 6.05 2.35 -1.29
N GLU A 161 6.19 3.67 -1.29
CA GLU A 161 6.40 4.44 -2.51
C GLU A 161 7.78 4.19 -3.14
N ALA A 162 8.82 4.03 -2.32
CA ALA A 162 10.13 3.63 -2.83
C ALA A 162 10.11 2.25 -3.51
N PHE A 163 9.25 1.34 -3.05
CA PHE A 163 9.08 0.04 -3.69
C PHE A 163 8.37 0.15 -5.04
N HIS A 164 7.43 1.07 -5.23
CA HIS A 164 6.86 1.35 -6.56
C HIS A 164 7.92 1.81 -7.57
N ASN A 165 8.93 2.58 -7.14
CA ASN A 165 10.07 2.91 -8.01
C ASN A 165 10.87 1.65 -8.42
N TYR A 166 11.06 0.70 -7.50
CA TYR A 166 11.67 -0.59 -7.82
C TYR A 166 10.82 -1.37 -8.82
N GLN A 167 9.51 -1.50 -8.57
CA GLN A 167 8.58 -2.18 -9.47
C GLN A 167 8.62 -1.60 -10.89
N GLN A 168 8.65 -0.28 -11.03
CA GLN A 168 8.69 0.36 -12.36
C GLN A 168 9.91 -0.07 -13.20
N THR A 169 11.03 -0.40 -12.54
CA THR A 169 12.27 -0.78 -13.23
C THR A 169 12.47 -2.29 -13.33
N ALA A 170 12.05 -3.04 -12.30
CA ALA A 170 12.30 -4.47 -12.18
C ALA A 170 11.12 -5.33 -12.66
N PHE A 171 9.88 -4.83 -12.59
CA PHE A 171 8.70 -5.61 -12.94
C PHE A 171 8.37 -5.43 -14.43
N LYS A 172 8.18 -6.55 -15.12
CA LYS A 172 7.53 -6.56 -16.43
C LYS A 172 6.05 -6.32 -16.24
N GLN A 173 5.47 -5.51 -17.13
CA GLN A 173 4.03 -5.29 -17.13
C GLN A 173 3.30 -6.57 -17.56
N PRO A 174 2.34 -7.08 -16.76
CA PRO A 174 1.52 -8.21 -17.17
C PRO A 174 0.74 -7.92 -18.46
N GLU A 175 0.56 -8.94 -19.29
CA GLU A 175 -0.24 -8.83 -20.53
C GLU A 175 -1.68 -8.43 -20.20
N GLY A 176 -2.16 -7.34 -20.81
CA GLY A 176 -3.53 -6.85 -20.66
C GLY A 176 -3.78 -6.05 -19.38
N TYR A 177 -2.75 -5.80 -18.55
CA TYR A 177 -2.90 -4.94 -17.38
C TYR A 177 -3.42 -3.56 -17.76
N GLN A 178 -4.49 -3.14 -17.08
CA GLN A 178 -5.04 -1.79 -17.17
C GLN A 178 -5.62 -1.40 -15.83
N GLN A 179 -5.13 -0.31 -15.26
CA GLN A 179 -5.73 0.31 -14.09
C GLN A 179 -7.02 1.03 -14.49
N LEU A 180 -8.08 0.79 -13.71
CA LEU A 180 -9.31 1.56 -13.81
C LEU A 180 -9.11 2.93 -13.19
N ASP A 181 -9.48 3.99 -13.93
CA ASP A 181 -9.41 5.36 -13.42
C ASP A 181 -10.27 5.51 -12.15
N PHE A 182 -9.79 6.28 -11.18
CA PHE A 182 -10.47 6.45 -9.89
C PHE A 182 -11.86 7.07 -9.99
N ASN A 183 -12.12 7.85 -11.05
CA ASN A 183 -13.44 8.42 -11.33
C ASN A 183 -14.37 7.46 -12.09
N SER A 184 -13.94 6.23 -12.34
CA SER A 184 -14.66 5.21 -13.11
C SER A 184 -14.89 3.92 -12.33
N PHE A 185 -14.78 3.96 -10.99
CA PHE A 185 -15.01 2.78 -10.13
C PHE A 185 -16.45 2.26 -10.18
N ASP A 186 -17.41 3.07 -10.60
CA ASP A 186 -18.79 2.66 -10.90
C ASP A 186 -18.87 1.62 -12.04
N LYS A 187 -17.84 1.53 -12.90
CA LYS A 187 -17.74 0.53 -13.97
C LYS A 187 -17.21 -0.82 -13.50
N TYR A 188 -16.70 -0.90 -12.26
CA TYR A 188 -16.16 -2.13 -11.72
C TYR A 188 -17.30 -3.07 -11.26
N PRO A 189 -17.27 -4.37 -11.58
CA PRO A 189 -18.39 -5.28 -11.28
C PRO A 189 -18.49 -5.49 -9.76
N LEU A 190 -19.60 -5.05 -9.14
CA LEU A 190 -19.84 -5.12 -7.69
C LEU A 190 -21.26 -5.60 -7.34
N ASP A 191 -21.79 -6.56 -8.09
CA ASP A 191 -23.02 -7.24 -7.67
C ASP A 191 -22.81 -8.03 -6.35
N GLU A 192 -23.91 -8.46 -5.74
CA GLU A 192 -23.89 -9.14 -4.43
C GLU A 192 -23.05 -10.43 -4.45
N GLN A 193 -23.03 -11.16 -5.58
CA GLN A 193 -22.25 -12.39 -5.69
C GLN A 193 -20.75 -12.07 -5.72
N MET A 194 -20.35 -11.04 -6.48
CA MET A 194 -18.98 -10.55 -6.52
C MET A 194 -18.52 -10.03 -5.15
N LEU A 195 -19.37 -9.26 -4.47
CA LEU A 195 -19.09 -8.76 -3.12
C LEU A 195 -18.93 -9.91 -2.13
N THR A 196 -19.76 -10.95 -2.21
CA THR A 196 -19.67 -12.14 -1.35
C THR A 196 -18.31 -12.84 -1.51
N LEU A 197 -17.86 -13.04 -2.74
CA LEU A 197 -16.55 -13.64 -3.03
C LEU A 197 -15.40 -12.80 -2.47
N LYS A 198 -15.47 -11.47 -2.63
CA LYS A 198 -14.44 -10.52 -2.16
C LYS A 198 -14.37 -10.49 -0.63
N VAL A 199 -15.52 -10.42 0.05
CA VAL A 199 -15.60 -10.45 1.51
C VAL A 199 -15.11 -11.80 2.05
N MET A 200 -15.48 -12.91 1.42
CA MET A 200 -15.00 -14.25 1.78
C MET A 200 -13.47 -14.32 1.69
N MET A 201 -12.90 -13.87 0.57
CA MET A 201 -11.45 -13.86 0.34
C MET A 201 -10.71 -13.04 1.41
N LEU A 202 -11.13 -11.80 1.65
CA LEU A 202 -10.50 -10.96 2.68
C LEU A 202 -10.64 -11.58 4.08
N SER A 203 -11.78 -12.20 4.38
CA SER A 203 -12.02 -12.80 5.69
C SER A 203 -11.12 -14.01 5.96
N LEU A 204 -10.86 -14.84 4.94
CA LEU A 204 -9.89 -15.94 5.02
C LEU A 204 -8.48 -15.44 5.38
N PHE A 205 -8.13 -14.23 4.91
CA PHE A 205 -6.80 -13.64 5.07
C PHE A 205 -6.65 -12.66 6.25
N SER A 206 -7.74 -12.34 6.95
CA SER A 206 -7.83 -11.24 7.93
C SER A 206 -6.78 -11.20 9.06
N ASP A 207 -6.06 -12.29 9.32
CA ASP A 207 -5.04 -12.38 10.36
C ASP A 207 -3.62 -12.68 9.83
N LEU A 208 -3.42 -12.62 8.51
CA LEU A 208 -2.09 -12.71 7.92
C LEU A 208 -1.35 -11.37 8.11
N PRO A 209 -0.02 -11.36 8.34
CA PRO A 209 0.88 -12.51 8.42
C PRO A 209 1.09 -13.04 9.86
N ASN A 210 0.17 -12.78 10.81
CA ASN A 210 0.37 -13.15 12.22
C ASN A 210 0.29 -14.67 12.47
N LYS A 211 -0.27 -15.43 11.52
CA LYS A 211 -0.40 -16.88 11.64
C LYS A 211 0.87 -17.59 11.18
N THR A 212 1.38 -18.50 12.01
CA THR A 212 2.32 -19.52 11.55
C THR A 212 1.52 -20.64 10.89
N LEU A 213 1.71 -20.84 9.60
CA LEU A 213 1.00 -21.85 8.81
C LEU A 213 1.92 -23.02 8.48
N THR A 214 1.38 -24.23 8.47
CA THR A 214 2.06 -25.37 7.84
C THR A 214 2.03 -25.23 6.31
N SER A 215 2.86 -25.99 5.60
CA SER A 215 2.82 -26.03 4.13
C SER A 215 1.45 -26.48 3.60
N GLU A 216 0.78 -27.41 4.30
CA GLU A 216 -0.56 -27.87 3.94
C GLU A 216 -1.63 -26.78 4.15
N GLN A 217 -1.56 -26.04 5.26
CA GLN A 217 -2.47 -24.91 5.51
C GLN A 217 -2.25 -23.78 4.50
N THR A 218 -0.99 -23.51 4.15
CA THR A 218 -0.61 -22.54 3.13
C THR A 218 -1.19 -22.93 1.77
N LEU A 219 -1.00 -24.19 1.35
CA LEU A 219 -1.56 -24.71 0.10
C LEU A 219 -3.10 -24.66 0.11
N THR A 220 -3.73 -24.94 1.25
CA THR A 220 -5.19 -24.87 1.39
C THR A 220 -5.70 -23.45 1.13
N LEU A 221 -5.07 -22.44 1.73
CA LEU A 221 -5.44 -21.03 1.49
C LEU A 221 -5.19 -20.61 0.03
N ILE A 222 -4.08 -21.04 -0.58
CA ILE A 222 -3.78 -20.79 -2.00
C ILE A 222 -4.87 -21.40 -2.90
N LYS A 223 -5.31 -22.63 -2.63
CA LYS A 223 -6.41 -23.29 -3.36
C LYS A 223 -7.73 -22.55 -3.21
N GLN A 224 -8.07 -22.13 -1.99
CA GLN A 224 -9.29 -21.37 -1.73
C GLN A 224 -9.28 -20.02 -2.47
N TYR A 225 -8.17 -19.28 -2.41
CA TYR A 225 -7.99 -18.05 -3.18
C TYR A 225 -8.13 -18.28 -4.69
N SER A 226 -7.45 -19.31 -5.23
CA SER A 226 -7.53 -19.62 -6.66
C SER A 226 -8.96 -19.92 -7.12
N VAL A 227 -9.75 -20.64 -6.31
CA VAL A 227 -11.15 -20.92 -6.63
C VAL A 227 -12.03 -19.67 -6.52
N LEU A 228 -11.83 -18.83 -5.50
CA LEU A 228 -12.60 -17.59 -5.34
C LEU A 228 -12.34 -16.61 -6.48
N VAL A 229 -11.07 -16.37 -6.82
CA VAL A 229 -10.69 -15.48 -7.94
C VAL A 229 -11.11 -16.06 -9.29
N GLY A 230 -10.98 -17.38 -9.47
CA GLY A 230 -11.47 -18.07 -10.66
C GLY A 230 -12.98 -17.88 -10.86
N GLU A 231 -13.76 -17.92 -9.78
CA GLU A 231 -15.19 -17.63 -9.84
C GLU A 231 -15.46 -16.15 -10.15
N MET A 232 -14.70 -15.22 -9.56
CA MET A 232 -14.81 -13.77 -9.88
C MET A 232 -14.57 -13.51 -11.37
N LEU A 233 -13.54 -14.10 -11.97
CA LEU A 233 -13.26 -14.00 -13.40
C LEU A 233 -14.39 -14.59 -14.25
N ARG A 234 -14.98 -15.72 -13.80
CA ARG A 234 -16.08 -16.38 -14.51
C ARG A 234 -17.35 -15.54 -14.53
N ILE A 235 -17.66 -14.83 -13.43
CA ILE A 235 -18.89 -14.02 -13.30
C ILE A 235 -18.69 -12.55 -13.64
N ASP A 236 -17.47 -12.13 -13.98
CA ASP A 236 -17.16 -10.74 -14.32
C ASP A 236 -18.08 -10.24 -15.44
N SER A 237 -18.98 -9.30 -15.09
CA SER A 237 -19.97 -8.73 -16.00
C SER A 237 -19.39 -7.64 -16.92
N SER A 238 -18.17 -7.19 -16.68
CA SER A 238 -17.47 -6.18 -17.50
C SER A 238 -16.70 -6.78 -18.68
N ARG A 239 -16.62 -8.12 -18.76
CA ARG A 239 -15.90 -8.83 -19.84
C ARG A 239 -16.66 -8.79 -21.17
N THR A 240 -15.90 -8.79 -22.26
CA THR A 240 -16.39 -8.93 -23.63
C THR A 240 -15.78 -10.19 -24.27
N GLY A 241 -16.43 -11.34 -24.02
CA GLY A 241 -16.01 -12.64 -24.53
C GLY A 241 -15.00 -13.34 -23.61
N ASP A 242 -13.74 -12.95 -23.67
CA ASP A 242 -12.63 -13.62 -22.97
C ASP A 242 -12.42 -13.09 -21.54
N GLU A 243 -11.96 -13.95 -20.62
CA GLU A 243 -11.73 -13.56 -19.20
C GLU A 243 -10.72 -12.42 -19.05
N LYS A 244 -9.74 -12.31 -19.97
CA LYS A 244 -8.72 -11.25 -19.95
C LYS A 244 -9.26 -9.86 -20.31
N THR A 245 -10.50 -9.77 -20.78
CA THR A 245 -11.09 -8.50 -21.22
C THR A 245 -11.77 -7.73 -20.11
N GLY A 246 -12.15 -8.39 -19.01
CA GLY A 246 -12.87 -7.81 -17.88
C GLY A 246 -11.99 -7.14 -16.82
N TRP A 247 -12.59 -6.31 -15.98
CA TRP A 247 -11.91 -5.55 -14.93
C TRP A 247 -11.36 -6.40 -13.80
N ILE A 248 -11.90 -7.61 -13.56
CA ILE A 248 -11.27 -8.52 -12.59
C ILE A 248 -9.87 -8.88 -13.07
N TYR A 249 -9.70 -9.24 -14.34
CA TYR A 249 -8.39 -9.57 -14.88
C TYR A 249 -7.49 -8.35 -15.04
N LYS A 250 -7.96 -7.32 -15.75
CA LYS A 250 -7.13 -6.17 -16.15
C LYS A 250 -6.70 -5.31 -14.98
N HIS A 251 -7.62 -5.05 -14.05
CA HIS A 251 -7.41 -4.14 -12.92
C HIS A 251 -7.10 -4.92 -11.65
N ALA A 252 -8.01 -5.79 -11.20
CA ALA A 252 -7.90 -6.41 -9.87
C ALA A 252 -6.60 -7.22 -9.68
N LEU A 253 -6.27 -8.10 -10.63
CA LEU A 253 -5.05 -8.91 -10.55
C LEU A 253 -3.78 -8.07 -10.60
N GLY A 254 -3.81 -6.94 -11.33
CA GLY A 254 -2.72 -5.98 -11.37
C GLY A 254 -2.56 -5.20 -10.08
N GLN A 255 -3.66 -4.76 -9.48
CA GLN A 255 -3.61 -4.09 -8.18
C GLN A 255 -3.12 -5.03 -7.07
N GLU A 256 -3.53 -6.31 -7.09
CA GLU A 256 -2.97 -7.32 -6.18
C GLU A 256 -1.46 -7.52 -6.38
N LEU A 257 -0.96 -7.44 -7.61
CA LEU A 257 0.47 -7.50 -7.88
C LEU A 257 1.19 -6.24 -7.37
N TYR A 258 0.77 -5.05 -7.80
CA TYR A 258 1.51 -3.81 -7.55
C TYR A 258 1.29 -3.26 -6.14
N GLU A 259 0.05 -2.97 -5.75
CA GLU A 259 -0.26 -2.44 -4.41
C GLU A 259 -0.09 -3.52 -3.33
N GLY A 260 -0.42 -4.77 -3.65
CA GLY A 260 -0.24 -5.88 -2.72
C GLY A 260 1.22 -6.17 -2.37
N SER A 261 2.14 -6.17 -3.36
CA SER A 261 3.56 -6.35 -3.04
C SER A 261 4.14 -5.15 -2.31
N ALA A 262 3.69 -3.92 -2.60
CA ALA A 262 4.08 -2.74 -1.85
C ALA A 262 3.57 -2.78 -0.40
N LEU A 263 2.31 -3.19 -0.15
CA LEU A 263 1.79 -3.38 1.21
C LEU A 263 2.51 -4.53 1.94
N LEU A 264 2.96 -5.56 1.23
CA LEU A 264 3.75 -6.64 1.83
C LEU A 264 5.09 -6.11 2.37
N VAL A 265 5.83 -5.36 1.53
CA VAL A 265 7.03 -4.65 1.96
C VAL A 265 6.70 -3.76 3.15
N ASP A 266 5.58 -3.00 3.07
CA ASP A 266 5.21 -2.11 4.15
C ASP A 266 5.04 -2.83 5.47
N THR A 267 4.13 -3.79 5.48
CA THR A 267 3.73 -4.44 6.71
C THR A 267 4.89 -5.19 7.35
N LEU A 268 5.71 -5.89 6.56
CA LEU A 268 6.86 -6.63 7.09
C LEU A 268 7.95 -5.70 7.63
N MET A 269 8.30 -4.65 6.91
CA MET A 269 9.28 -3.66 7.40
C MET A 269 8.76 -2.91 8.64
N SER A 270 7.49 -2.52 8.65
CA SER A 270 6.83 -1.89 9.80
C SER A 270 6.97 -2.72 11.08
N ARG A 271 6.80 -4.05 10.98
CA ARG A 271 6.86 -4.96 12.13
C ARG A 271 8.24 -4.97 12.79
N ASP A 272 9.29 -4.70 12.04
CA ASP A 272 10.67 -4.67 12.53
C ASP A 272 11.10 -3.28 12.99
N VAL A 273 10.64 -2.23 12.29
CA VAL A 273 11.07 -0.85 12.53
C VAL A 273 10.26 -0.17 13.63
N ILE A 274 8.97 -0.47 13.74
CA ILE A 274 8.01 0.24 14.60
C ILE A 274 7.50 -0.71 15.69
N ALA A 275 7.82 -0.39 16.96
CA ALA A 275 7.49 -1.26 18.09
C ALA A 275 6.00 -1.58 18.22
N SER A 276 5.11 -0.61 18.00
CA SER A 276 3.66 -0.80 18.04
C SER A 276 3.15 -1.70 16.91
N HIS A 277 3.92 -1.88 15.83
CA HIS A 277 3.53 -2.64 14.63
C HIS A 277 4.00 -4.09 14.63
N LYS A 278 4.70 -4.58 15.67
CA LYS A 278 5.28 -5.94 15.73
C LYS A 278 4.34 -7.06 15.26
N ASN A 279 3.05 -6.94 15.53
CA ASN A 279 1.99 -7.86 15.10
C ASN A 279 0.92 -7.14 14.25
N LYS A 280 1.32 -6.27 13.33
CA LYS A 280 0.41 -5.61 12.37
C LYS A 280 -0.02 -6.66 11.33
N PRO A 281 -1.34 -6.96 11.19
CA PRO A 281 -1.87 -7.73 10.06
C PRO A 281 -1.85 -6.90 8.78
N PHE A 282 -2.00 -7.54 7.61
CA PHE A 282 -2.23 -6.82 6.36
C PHE A 282 -3.55 -6.05 6.41
N SER A 283 -4.64 -6.68 6.86
CA SER A 283 -5.94 -6.02 7.05
C SER A 283 -6.15 -5.60 8.52
N LEU A 284 -6.32 -4.29 8.76
CA LEU A 284 -6.65 -3.75 10.09
C LEU A 284 -8.16 -3.77 10.40
N PHE A 285 -8.99 -3.92 9.36
CA PHE A 285 -10.45 -3.93 9.46
C PHE A 285 -10.99 -5.33 9.28
N ASN A 286 -12.05 -5.66 10.01
CA ASN A 286 -12.81 -6.87 9.78
C ASN A 286 -13.68 -6.71 8.51
N PRO A 287 -13.46 -7.52 7.46
CA PRO A 287 -14.20 -7.42 6.21
C PRO A 287 -15.69 -7.72 6.34
N LEU A 288 -16.11 -8.37 7.44
CA LEU A 288 -17.52 -8.68 7.73
C LEU A 288 -18.29 -7.49 8.33
N LYS A 289 -17.60 -6.39 8.67
CA LYS A 289 -18.16 -5.26 9.42
C LYS A 289 -17.70 -3.89 8.89
N LEU A 290 -17.39 -3.78 7.60
CA LEU A 290 -16.93 -2.54 6.98
C LEU A 290 -17.97 -1.40 7.04
N ASP A 291 -19.25 -1.76 7.18
CA ASP A 291 -20.40 -0.85 7.38
C ASP A 291 -20.59 -0.39 8.83
N GLN A 292 -19.70 -0.80 9.74
CA GLN A 292 -19.76 -0.50 11.16
C GLN A 292 -18.49 0.21 11.62
N ALA A 293 -18.62 1.02 12.66
CA ALA A 293 -17.46 1.71 13.24
C ALA A 293 -16.47 0.70 13.81
N GLN A 294 -15.25 0.73 13.29
CA GLN A 294 -14.09 -0.02 13.76
C GLN A 294 -12.98 0.97 14.02
N HIS A 295 -12.44 0.97 15.24
CA HIS A 295 -11.40 1.91 15.64
C HIS A 295 -11.79 3.39 15.47
N GLY A 296 -13.08 3.70 15.58
CA GLY A 296 -13.61 5.05 15.39
C GLY A 296 -13.80 5.48 13.92
N VAL A 297 -13.63 4.56 12.96
CA VAL A 297 -13.80 4.79 11.53
C VAL A 297 -14.79 3.77 10.95
N THR A 298 -15.70 4.21 10.09
CA THR A 298 -16.54 3.32 9.28
C THR A 298 -15.98 3.32 7.86
N GLN A 299 -15.64 2.14 7.32
CA GLN A 299 -15.01 2.03 5.99
C GLN A 299 -16.00 2.23 4.85
N ILE A 300 -17.26 1.83 5.04
CA ILE A 300 -18.31 1.94 4.03
C ILE A 300 -19.56 2.56 4.67
N SER A 301 -19.85 3.80 4.31
CA SER A 301 -21.09 4.50 4.71
C SER A 301 -21.87 5.06 3.51
N SER A 302 -21.34 4.88 2.29
CA SER A 302 -21.91 5.38 1.04
C SER A 302 -21.56 4.48 -0.15
N LYS A 303 -22.25 4.70 -1.28
CA LYS A 303 -21.96 4.02 -2.55
C LYS A 303 -20.51 4.25 -3.00
N GLN A 304 -20.04 5.49 -2.95
CA GLN A 304 -18.70 5.86 -3.38
C GLN A 304 -17.62 5.17 -2.54
N GLU A 305 -17.80 5.09 -1.22
CA GLU A 305 -16.85 4.39 -0.34
C GLU A 305 -16.87 2.87 -0.57
N LYS A 306 -18.04 2.28 -0.83
CA LYS A 306 -18.16 0.87 -1.25
C LYS A 306 -17.38 0.60 -2.54
N GLU A 307 -17.60 1.44 -3.56
CA GLU A 307 -16.93 1.34 -4.85
C GLU A 307 -15.42 1.51 -4.70
N GLN A 308 -14.96 2.56 -4.02
CA GLN A 308 -13.56 2.80 -3.70
C GLN A 308 -12.92 1.59 -2.98
N PHE A 309 -13.59 1.03 -1.97
CA PHE A 309 -13.04 -0.07 -1.20
C PHE A 309 -12.90 -1.35 -2.05
N PHE A 310 -13.99 -1.78 -2.69
CA PHE A 310 -14.01 -3.07 -3.41
C PHE A 310 -13.46 -3.03 -4.84
N ALA A 311 -13.30 -1.83 -5.42
CA ALA A 311 -12.64 -1.60 -6.70
C ALA A 311 -11.20 -1.09 -6.55
N PHE A 312 -10.67 -0.86 -5.34
CA PHE A 312 -9.27 -0.43 -5.17
C PHE A 312 -8.65 -0.87 -3.85
N ASN A 313 -9.13 -0.34 -2.71
CA ASN A 313 -8.43 -0.48 -1.42
C ASN A 313 -8.23 -1.93 -1.00
N MET A 314 -9.18 -2.81 -1.29
CA MET A 314 -9.10 -4.22 -0.89
C MET A 314 -7.89 -4.97 -1.48
N PHE A 315 -7.32 -4.50 -2.59
CA PHE A 315 -6.24 -5.19 -3.29
C PHE A 315 -4.88 -5.04 -2.61
N TYR A 316 -4.72 -4.02 -1.77
CA TYR A 316 -3.59 -3.92 -0.85
C TYR A 316 -3.60 -5.16 0.06
N ASP A 317 -4.71 -5.39 0.75
CA ASP A 317 -4.86 -6.47 1.74
C ASP A 317 -4.83 -7.85 1.07
N SER A 318 -5.62 -8.06 0.00
CA SER A 318 -5.70 -9.36 -0.66
C SER A 318 -4.40 -9.70 -1.40
N GLY A 319 -3.80 -8.72 -2.08
CA GLY A 319 -2.54 -8.85 -2.79
C GLY A 319 -1.37 -9.17 -1.85
N ALA A 320 -1.19 -8.41 -0.77
CA ALA A 320 -0.14 -8.70 0.21
C ALA A 320 -0.32 -10.09 0.82
N SER A 321 -1.55 -10.46 1.14
CA SER A 321 -1.88 -11.76 1.72
C SER A 321 -1.54 -12.92 0.79
N ILE A 322 -1.96 -12.87 -0.49
CA ILE A 322 -1.64 -13.95 -1.43
C ILE A 322 -0.15 -14.00 -1.74
N ILE A 323 0.52 -12.86 -1.92
CA ILE A 323 1.96 -12.84 -2.19
C ILE A 323 2.73 -13.43 -1.01
N TRP A 324 2.36 -13.09 0.23
CA TRP A 324 2.95 -13.68 1.42
C TRP A 324 2.77 -15.21 1.47
N LEU A 325 1.57 -15.71 1.12
CA LEU A 325 1.31 -17.15 1.04
C LEU A 325 2.17 -17.83 -0.03
N LEU A 326 2.31 -17.22 -1.21
CA LEU A 326 3.15 -17.75 -2.29
C LEU A 326 4.63 -17.83 -1.87
N LEU A 327 5.15 -16.78 -1.23
CA LEU A 327 6.53 -16.76 -0.74
C LEU A 327 6.77 -17.82 0.33
N ASN A 328 5.85 -17.98 1.29
CA ASN A 328 5.93 -19.05 2.29
C ASN A 328 5.80 -20.46 1.71
N TYR A 329 5.14 -20.59 0.56
CA TYR A 329 5.10 -21.85 -0.18
C TYR A 329 6.41 -22.15 -0.95
N GLY A 330 7.35 -21.20 -0.97
CA GLY A 330 8.65 -21.35 -1.64
C GLY A 330 8.68 -20.85 -3.08
N ILE A 331 7.73 -19.98 -3.47
CA ILE A 331 7.75 -19.37 -4.80
C ILE A 331 8.86 -18.32 -4.90
N ASP A 332 9.62 -18.40 -5.99
CA ASP A 332 10.60 -17.38 -6.35
C ASP A 332 9.89 -16.05 -6.70
N PRO A 333 10.18 -14.95 -5.97
CA PRO A 333 9.62 -13.62 -6.26
C PRO A 333 9.93 -13.12 -7.66
N LYS A 334 10.96 -13.63 -8.35
CA LYS A 334 11.24 -13.33 -9.76
C LYS A 334 10.07 -13.67 -10.68
N GLN A 335 9.17 -14.58 -10.28
CA GLN A 335 7.96 -14.84 -11.05
C GLN A 335 7.03 -13.62 -11.08
N LEU A 336 6.86 -12.92 -9.95
CA LEU A 336 6.07 -11.69 -9.86
C LEU A 336 6.75 -10.55 -10.66
N GLU A 337 8.07 -10.43 -10.53
CA GLU A 337 8.86 -9.46 -11.31
C GLU A 337 8.76 -9.71 -12.82
N ASN A 338 8.56 -10.96 -13.25
CA ASN A 338 8.35 -11.27 -14.66
C ASN A 338 6.91 -10.97 -15.16
N GLY A 339 6.11 -10.23 -14.38
CA GLY A 339 4.78 -9.80 -14.78
C GLY A 339 3.72 -10.89 -14.66
N ARG A 340 3.98 -11.94 -13.85
CA ARG A 340 2.97 -12.94 -13.55
C ARG A 340 2.07 -12.45 -12.42
N TYR A 341 0.77 -12.46 -12.63
CA TYR A 341 -0.18 -12.17 -11.55
C TYR A 341 -0.10 -13.23 -10.44
N PRO A 342 -0.28 -12.84 -9.16
CA PRO A 342 -0.35 -13.80 -8.05
C PRO A 342 -1.37 -14.92 -8.30
N TYR A 343 -2.52 -14.58 -8.89
CA TYR A 343 -3.53 -15.56 -9.32
C TYR A 343 -3.02 -16.61 -10.29
N SER A 344 -2.24 -16.22 -11.31
CA SER A 344 -1.70 -17.18 -12.29
C SER A 344 -0.78 -18.20 -11.63
N ILE A 345 0.07 -17.74 -10.72
CA ILE A 345 0.98 -18.60 -9.95
C ILE A 345 0.18 -19.49 -8.99
N ALA A 346 -0.77 -18.92 -8.24
CA ALA A 346 -1.63 -19.64 -7.32
C ALA A 346 -2.44 -20.75 -8.00
N LYS A 347 -2.98 -20.48 -9.21
CA LYS A 347 -3.73 -21.44 -10.02
C LYS A 347 -2.88 -22.65 -10.42
N GLU A 348 -1.62 -22.43 -10.79
CA GLU A 348 -0.67 -23.50 -11.12
C GLU A 348 -0.30 -24.35 -9.90
N ILE A 349 -0.02 -23.71 -8.76
CA ILE A 349 0.27 -24.42 -7.50
C ILE A 349 -0.95 -25.23 -7.03
N ALA A 350 -2.13 -24.63 -7.10
CA ALA A 350 -3.37 -25.26 -6.69
C ALA A 350 -3.64 -26.53 -7.51
N ASN A 351 -3.29 -26.52 -8.80
CA ASN A 351 -3.40 -27.62 -9.76
C ASN A 351 -4.73 -28.38 -9.65
N LEU A 352 -5.83 -27.64 -9.53
CA LEU A 352 -7.16 -28.21 -9.35
C LEU A 352 -7.77 -28.55 -10.72
N SER A 353 -8.42 -29.72 -10.83
CA SER A 353 -9.30 -30.00 -11.97
C SER A 353 -10.54 -29.10 -11.93
N GLU A 354 -11.31 -29.02 -13.02
CA GLU A 354 -12.60 -28.32 -13.01
C GLU A 354 -13.55 -28.86 -11.94
N LEU A 355 -13.57 -30.19 -11.77
CA LEU A 355 -14.41 -30.86 -10.79
C LEU A 355 -13.98 -30.54 -9.36
N ASP A 356 -12.67 -30.50 -9.08
CA ASP A 356 -12.15 -30.14 -7.75
C ASP A 356 -12.44 -28.67 -7.44
N ARG A 357 -12.32 -27.77 -8.42
CA ARG A 357 -12.71 -26.35 -8.25
C ARG A 357 -14.19 -26.23 -7.89
N TYR A 358 -15.05 -26.96 -8.59
CA TYR A 358 -16.49 -26.98 -8.32
C TYR A 358 -16.79 -27.46 -6.89
N TYR A 359 -16.22 -28.60 -6.49
CA TYR A 359 -16.46 -29.14 -5.14
C TYR A 359 -15.88 -28.24 -4.05
N LEU A 360 -14.68 -27.68 -4.23
CA LEU A 360 -14.11 -26.75 -3.26
C LEU A 360 -14.98 -25.48 -3.12
N LEU A 361 -15.46 -24.90 -4.22
CA LEU A 361 -16.36 -23.75 -4.15
C LEU A 361 -17.68 -24.11 -3.47
N ARG A 362 -18.25 -25.28 -3.79
CA ARG A 362 -19.48 -25.78 -3.15
C ARG A 362 -19.28 -25.93 -1.65
N ASP A 363 -18.16 -26.52 -1.22
CA ASP A 363 -17.88 -26.77 0.19
C ASP A 363 -17.63 -25.44 0.94
N LEU A 364 -16.92 -24.49 0.31
CA LEU A 364 -16.80 -23.12 0.83
C LEU A 364 -18.16 -22.46 1.06
N LYS A 365 -19.09 -22.61 0.11
CA LYS A 365 -20.47 -22.07 0.20
C LYS A 365 -21.27 -22.64 1.37
N GLN A 366 -20.89 -23.80 1.92
CA GLN A 366 -21.54 -24.40 3.09
C GLN A 366 -20.95 -23.95 4.43
N THR A 367 -19.86 -23.17 4.41
CA THR A 367 -19.22 -22.72 5.65
C THR A 367 -20.00 -21.60 6.33
N THR A 368 -19.92 -21.52 7.66
CA THR A 368 -20.44 -20.37 8.43
C THR A 368 -19.80 -19.05 7.99
N LEU A 369 -18.52 -19.09 7.58
CA LEU A 369 -17.84 -17.89 7.10
C LEU A 369 -18.48 -17.36 5.81
N TRP A 370 -18.84 -18.25 4.88
CA TRP A 370 -19.55 -17.85 3.66
C TRP A 370 -20.90 -17.21 3.97
N GLN A 371 -21.68 -17.79 4.89
CA GLN A 371 -22.96 -17.21 5.31
C GLN A 371 -22.80 -15.80 5.87
N HIS A 372 -21.75 -15.56 6.69
CA HIS A 372 -21.45 -14.21 7.18
C HIS A 372 -20.97 -13.27 6.06
N ALA A 373 -20.21 -13.77 5.09
CA ALA A 373 -19.76 -12.99 3.94
C ALA A 373 -20.94 -12.57 3.07
N GLU A 374 -21.87 -13.47 2.78
CA GLU A 374 -23.11 -13.19 2.02
C GLU A 374 -24.00 -12.18 2.75
N GLN A 375 -24.20 -12.36 4.06
CA GLN A 375 -24.93 -11.38 4.88
C GLN A 375 -24.27 -9.99 4.87
N SER A 376 -22.94 -9.93 4.83
CA SER A 376 -22.20 -8.66 4.78
C SER A 376 -22.25 -8.03 3.40
N ALA A 377 -22.06 -8.83 2.35
CA ALA A 377 -22.23 -8.41 0.96
C ALA A 377 -23.62 -7.82 0.72
N LYS A 378 -24.68 -8.46 1.21
CA LYS A 378 -26.06 -7.95 1.13
C LYS A 378 -26.22 -6.58 1.80
N ARG A 379 -25.57 -6.35 2.95
CA ARG A 379 -25.56 -5.03 3.61
C ARG A 379 -24.79 -4.01 2.79
N TYR A 380 -23.64 -4.39 2.22
CA TYR A 380 -22.85 -3.50 1.36
C TYR A 380 -23.58 -3.14 0.06
N SER A 381 -24.31 -4.09 -0.53
CA SER A 381 -25.17 -3.87 -1.70
C SER A 381 -26.30 -2.87 -1.46
N ALA A 382 -26.66 -2.57 -0.20
CA ALA A 382 -27.68 -1.57 0.09
C ALA A 382 -27.20 -0.13 -0.17
N PHE A 383 -25.89 0.11 -0.25
CA PHE A 383 -25.31 1.39 -0.65
C PHE A 383 -25.26 1.48 -2.18
N ASN A 384 -26.37 1.88 -2.81
CA ASN A 384 -26.55 1.94 -4.28
C ASN A 384 -26.34 3.31 -4.90
#